data_AF-A0A2R6R184-F1
#
_entry.id   AF-A0A2R6R184-F1
#
_cell.length_a   1.000
_cell.length_b   1.000
_cell.length_c   1.000
_cell.angle_alpha   90.00
_cell.angle_beta   90.00
_cell.angle_gamma   90.00
#
_symmetry.space_group_name_H-M   'P 1'
#
loop_
_entity.id
_entity.type
_entity.pdbx_description
1 polymer ?
#
loop_
_entity_poly.entity_id
_entity_poly.type
_entity_poly.pdbx_seq_one_letter_code
_entity_poly.pdbx_strand_id
1 'polypeptide(L)'
;MAAETVGSGGVSAAGPSRMERRKAAKKEKRKQKRKELAAKEREEEEARLNDPEELLRIQLEEERERERLERERKEFEEHERVFLEVLEAKRKAEEEEEERRKALEDEDKQNQVGHEDEHSDDDWEYIEEGPPEIIWQGNEIIVKKKKVRVKRKDADLQIKKEDPNRPTSNPLPPQSEAFADYKTGSVVSAQQLLENAAQQIPNFGTEQDKAHCPFHLKTGACRFGSRCSRVHFYPDKSCTFLIKNMYNGPGLAWEQDEGLEVCNEVLV
;
A
#
# COMPACT_ATOMS: atom_id res chain seq x y z
N MET A 1 92.70 15.02 -19.76
CA MET A 1 91.68 13.94 -19.76
C MET A 1 90.70 14.27 -18.67
N ALA A 2 89.47 14.59 -19.08
CA ALA A 2 88.39 15.03 -18.21
C ALA A 2 87.73 13.83 -17.52
N ALA A 3 87.32 14.09 -16.27
CA ALA A 3 86.15 13.62 -15.55
C ALA A 3 85.63 12.19 -15.80
N GLU A 4 85.33 11.46 -14.72
CA GLU A 4 83.98 11.43 -14.15
C GLU A 4 83.94 10.41 -13.01
N THR A 5 83.79 10.91 -11.79
CA THR A 5 83.07 10.17 -10.74
C THR A 5 82.09 11.12 -10.09
N VAL A 6 80.94 10.56 -9.72
CA VAL A 6 80.17 10.79 -8.49
C VAL A 6 78.68 10.98 -8.77
N GLY A 7 77.88 10.14 -8.12
CA GLY A 7 76.78 10.70 -7.32
C GLY A 7 75.42 10.02 -7.47
N SER A 8 75.26 8.83 -6.90
CA SER A 8 73.96 8.24 -6.57
C SER A 8 73.24 9.11 -5.52
N GLY A 9 72.20 9.84 -5.92
CA GLY A 9 71.36 10.65 -5.04
C GLY A 9 70.26 9.81 -4.37
N GLY A 10 70.44 9.50 -3.09
CA GLY A 10 69.36 9.00 -2.23
C GLY A 10 68.48 10.15 -1.74
N VAL A 11 67.17 10.08 -2.01
CA VAL A 11 66.19 11.08 -1.59
C VAL A 11 65.66 10.71 -0.20
N SER A 12 66.13 11.41 0.83
CA SER A 12 65.62 11.27 2.20
C SER A 12 64.29 12.01 2.34
N ALA A 13 63.20 11.29 2.64
CA ALA A 13 61.89 11.87 2.90
C ALA A 13 61.92 12.77 4.16
N ALA A 14 61.65 14.06 3.99
CA ALA A 14 61.57 15.02 5.09
C ALA A 14 60.31 14.74 5.95
N GLY A 15 60.49 14.56 7.26
CA GLY A 15 59.39 14.32 8.20
C GLY A 15 58.44 15.51 8.37
N PRO A 16 57.24 15.29 8.95
CA PRO A 16 56.19 16.30 9.05
C PRO A 16 56.63 17.51 9.87
N SER A 17 56.25 18.70 9.41
CA SER A 17 56.69 19.95 10.01
C SER A 17 56.18 20.11 11.44
N ARG A 18 56.84 20.94 12.24
CA ARG A 18 56.40 21.27 13.61
C ARG A 18 54.96 21.78 13.65
N MET A 19 54.53 22.52 12.62
CA MET A 19 53.17 23.02 12.52
C MET A 19 52.17 21.89 12.26
N GLU A 20 52.52 20.93 11.40
CA GLU A 20 51.67 19.77 11.09
C GLU A 20 51.52 18.86 12.31
N ARG A 21 52.62 18.59 13.03
CA ARG A 21 52.58 17.86 14.31
C ARG A 21 51.66 18.53 15.33
N ARG A 22 51.70 19.87 15.43
CA ARG A 22 50.81 20.63 16.32
C ARG A 22 49.34 20.58 15.90
N LYS A 23 49.05 20.64 14.59
CA LYS A 23 47.68 20.51 14.06
C LYS A 23 47.14 19.10 14.28
N ALA A 24 47.95 18.07 14.03
CA ALA A 24 47.59 16.68 14.28
C ALA A 24 47.28 16.42 15.76
N ALA A 25 48.14 16.89 16.68
CA ALA A 25 47.90 16.76 18.12
C ALA A 25 46.62 17.48 18.57
N LYS A 26 46.30 18.67 18.02
CA LYS A 26 45.04 19.37 18.32
C LYS A 26 43.81 18.62 17.77
N LYS A 27 43.92 18.04 16.58
CA LYS A 27 42.86 17.22 15.97
C LYS A 27 42.60 15.97 16.80
N GLU A 28 43.66 15.29 17.21
CA GLU A 28 43.60 14.09 18.04
C GLU A 28 42.96 14.39 19.41
N LYS A 29 43.36 15.48 20.07
CA LYS A 29 42.76 15.90 21.35
C LYS A 29 41.26 16.22 21.22
N ARG A 30 40.84 16.84 20.11
CA ARG A 30 39.41 17.10 19.83
C ARG A 30 38.65 15.79 19.61
N LYS A 31 39.23 14.85 18.85
CA LYS A 31 38.66 13.53 18.61
C LYS A 31 38.51 12.73 19.91
N GLN A 32 39.54 12.72 20.75
CA GLN A 32 39.51 12.06 22.06
C GLN A 32 38.44 12.66 22.97
N LYS A 33 38.34 14.00 23.04
CA LYS A 33 37.30 14.67 23.83
C LYS A 33 35.88 14.32 23.36
N ARG A 34 35.64 14.26 22.04
CA ARG A 34 34.34 13.82 21.49
C ARG A 34 34.04 12.37 21.85
N LYS A 35 35.03 11.49 21.69
CA LYS A 35 34.89 10.06 22.03
C LYS A 35 34.60 9.84 23.52
N GLU A 36 35.25 10.60 24.40
CA GLU A 36 35.04 10.55 25.84
C GLU A 36 33.64 11.06 26.21
N LEU A 37 33.20 12.18 25.62
CA LEU A 37 31.85 12.69 25.84
C LEU A 37 30.79 11.68 25.41
N ALA A 38 30.93 11.10 24.21
CA ALA A 38 30.01 10.09 23.69
C ALA A 38 30.06 8.78 24.49
N ALA A 39 31.22 8.42 25.05
CA ALA A 39 31.32 7.25 25.94
C ALA A 39 30.62 7.50 27.27
N LYS A 40 30.80 8.70 27.84
CA LYS A 40 30.15 9.12 29.08
C LYS A 40 28.63 9.21 28.93
N GLU A 41 28.14 9.74 27.82
CA GLU A 41 26.69 9.78 27.53
C GLU A 41 26.07 8.38 27.44
N ARG A 42 26.74 7.43 26.78
CA ARG A 42 26.29 6.03 26.76
C ARG A 42 26.30 5.38 28.15
N GLU A 43 27.32 5.65 28.96
CA GLU A 43 27.39 5.14 30.33
C GLU A 43 26.29 5.73 31.22
N GLU A 44 25.98 7.01 31.07
CA GLU A 44 24.86 7.66 31.77
C GLU A 44 23.49 7.12 31.32
N GLU A 45 23.31 6.84 30.02
CA GLU A 45 22.08 6.22 29.50
C GLU A 45 21.92 4.77 29.97
N GLU A 46 22.99 3.98 29.95
CA GLU A 46 23.02 2.62 30.48
C GLU A 46 22.75 2.62 31.99
N ALA A 47 23.30 3.57 32.74
CA ALA A 47 23.02 3.73 34.17
C ALA A 47 21.55 4.12 34.42
N ARG A 48 20.96 4.99 33.59
CA ARG A 48 19.53 5.36 33.68
C ARG A 48 18.63 4.16 33.37
N LEU A 49 18.97 3.33 32.38
CA LEU A 49 18.22 2.13 32.02
C LEU A 49 18.36 1.01 33.05
N ASN A 50 19.48 0.93 33.75
CA ASN A 50 19.73 -0.05 34.81
C ASN A 50 19.28 0.41 36.20
N ASP A 51 18.69 1.61 36.33
CA ASP A 51 18.10 2.08 37.58
C ASP A 51 16.87 1.21 37.92
N PRO A 52 16.80 0.59 39.11
CA PRO A 52 15.67 -0.24 39.51
C PRO A 52 14.32 0.47 39.43
N GLU A 53 14.25 1.79 39.63
CA GLU A 53 12.99 2.55 39.56
C GLU A 53 12.50 2.73 38.12
N GLU A 54 13.39 3.03 37.17
CA GLU A 54 13.05 3.12 35.75
C GLU A 54 12.66 1.74 35.18
N LEU A 55 13.33 0.67 35.59
CA LEU A 55 12.96 -0.69 35.19
C LEU A 55 11.55 -1.07 35.64
N LEU A 56 11.17 -0.73 36.88
CA LEU A 56 9.81 -0.95 37.39
C LEU A 56 8.77 -0.12 36.62
N ARG A 57 9.12 1.12 36.27
CA ARG A 57 8.25 1.99 35.47
C ARG A 57 8.03 1.41 34.06
N ILE A 58 9.10 0.95 33.41
CA ILE A 58 9.03 0.29 32.10
C ILE A 58 8.17 -0.98 32.17
N GLN A 59 8.39 -1.84 33.17
CA GLN A 59 7.59 -3.07 33.35
C GLN A 59 6.10 -2.78 33.54
N LEU A 60 5.76 -1.74 34.33
CA LEU A 60 4.37 -1.34 34.54
C LEU A 60 3.72 -0.80 33.25
N GLU A 61 4.49 -0.08 32.44
CA GLU A 61 4.03 0.42 31.14
C GLU A 61 3.83 -0.73 30.14
N GLU A 62 4.78 -1.67 30.07
CA GLU A 62 4.67 -2.90 29.27
C GLU A 62 3.48 -3.77 29.69
N GLU A 63 3.19 -3.88 30.98
CA GLU A 63 2.02 -4.62 31.48
C GLU A 63 0.71 -3.97 31.05
N ARG A 64 0.61 -2.63 31.13
CA ARG A 64 -0.56 -1.88 30.66
C ARG A 64 -0.74 -1.98 29.15
N GLU A 65 0.35 -1.95 28.37
CA GLU A 65 0.27 -2.17 26.92
C GLU A 65 -0.15 -3.60 26.59
N ARG A 66 0.38 -4.59 27.31
CA ARG A 66 -0.03 -6.00 27.15
C ARG A 66 -1.52 -6.19 27.45
N GLU A 67 -2.03 -5.57 28.51
CA GLU A 67 -3.46 -5.62 28.86
C GLU A 67 -4.32 -4.96 27.76
N ARG A 68 -3.86 -3.83 27.20
CA ARG A 68 -4.54 -3.18 26.08
C ARG A 68 -4.60 -4.08 24.84
N LEU A 69 -3.46 -4.67 24.46
CA LEU A 69 -3.38 -5.57 23.30
C LEU A 69 -4.20 -6.84 23.51
N GLU A 70 -4.27 -7.36 24.74
CA GLU A 70 -5.13 -8.50 25.07
C GLU A 70 -6.61 -8.14 24.95
N ARG A 71 -6.99 -6.93 25.39
CA ARG A 71 -8.36 -6.42 25.23
C ARG A 71 -8.73 -6.27 23.75
N GLU A 72 -7.87 -5.66 22.95
CA GLU A 72 -8.07 -5.50 21.50
C GLU A 72 -8.15 -6.86 20.79
N ARG A 73 -7.32 -7.83 21.17
CA ARG A 73 -7.41 -9.21 20.66
C ARG A 73 -8.75 -9.85 20.99
N LYS A 74 -9.20 -9.75 22.25
CA LYS A 74 -10.47 -10.30 22.70
C LYS A 74 -11.65 -9.63 21.98
N GLU A 75 -11.63 -8.31 21.83
CA GLU A 75 -12.62 -7.57 21.05
C GLU A 75 -12.65 -8.08 19.61
N PHE A 76 -11.49 -8.26 18.97
CA PHE A 76 -11.42 -8.82 17.61
C PHE A 76 -12.01 -10.23 17.52
N GLU A 77 -11.65 -11.13 18.45
CA GLU A 77 -12.19 -12.50 18.52
C GLU A 77 -13.71 -12.50 18.77
N GLU A 78 -14.22 -11.59 19.60
CA GLU A 78 -15.66 -11.42 19.84
C GLU A 78 -16.37 -10.89 18.59
N HIS A 79 -15.79 -9.93 17.90
CA HIS A 79 -16.29 -9.41 16.62
C HIS A 79 -16.34 -10.51 15.55
N GLU A 80 -15.31 -11.35 15.45
CA GLU A 80 -15.27 -12.49 14.53
C GLU A 80 -16.35 -13.51 14.89
N ARG A 81 -16.52 -13.84 16.18
CA ARG A 81 -17.58 -14.75 16.63
C ARG A 81 -18.97 -14.23 16.28
N VAL A 82 -19.24 -12.95 16.56
CA VAL A 82 -20.53 -12.32 16.22
C VAL A 82 -20.75 -12.31 14.71
N PHE A 83 -19.71 -12.05 13.92
CA PHE A 83 -19.81 -12.08 12.46
C PHE A 83 -20.16 -13.49 11.94
N LEU A 84 -19.52 -14.53 12.47
CA LEU A 84 -19.83 -15.92 12.12
C LEU A 84 -21.25 -16.33 12.51
N GLU A 85 -21.71 -15.92 13.69
CA GLU A 85 -23.09 -16.16 14.14
C GLU A 85 -24.12 -15.47 13.24
N VAL A 86 -23.86 -14.22 12.84
CA VAL A 86 -24.70 -13.47 11.89
C VAL A 86 -24.75 -14.15 10.52
N LEU A 87 -23.62 -14.65 10.02
CA LEU A 87 -23.57 -15.39 8.76
C LEU A 87 -24.37 -16.71 8.84
N GLU A 88 -24.25 -17.45 9.94
CA GLU A 88 -24.99 -18.68 10.15
C GLU A 88 -26.50 -18.43 10.25
N ALA A 89 -26.91 -17.38 10.97
CA ALA A 89 -28.31 -16.98 11.06
C ALA A 89 -28.87 -16.59 9.68
N LYS A 90 -28.09 -15.88 8.86
CA LYS A 90 -28.47 -15.53 7.49
C LYS A 90 -28.65 -16.78 6.61
N ARG A 91 -27.72 -17.73 6.68
CA ARG A 91 -27.81 -19.00 5.92
C ARG A 91 -29.05 -19.79 6.33
N LYS A 92 -29.34 -19.86 7.63
CA LYS A 92 -30.55 -20.54 8.14
C LYS A 92 -31.83 -19.85 7.71
N ALA A 93 -31.87 -18.51 7.70
CA ALA A 93 -33.02 -17.75 7.22
C ALA A 93 -33.25 -17.96 5.71
N GLU A 94 -32.18 -18.05 4.91
CA GLU A 94 -32.26 -18.36 3.48
C GLU A 94 -32.76 -19.79 3.23
N GLU A 95 -32.31 -20.77 4.02
CA GLU A 95 -32.80 -22.15 3.95
C GLU A 95 -34.29 -22.24 4.33
N GLU A 96 -34.72 -21.56 5.40
CA GLU A 96 -36.13 -21.49 5.79
C GLU A 96 -36.99 -20.78 4.74
N GLU A 97 -36.48 -19.72 4.10
CA GLU A 97 -37.16 -19.05 2.99
C GLU A 97 -37.29 -19.95 1.76
N GLU A 98 -36.25 -20.72 1.43
CA GLU A 98 -36.27 -21.70 0.35
C GLU A 98 -37.24 -22.85 0.63
N GLU A 99 -37.28 -23.38 1.85
CA GLU A 99 -38.27 -24.38 2.27
C GLU A 99 -39.69 -23.82 2.17
N ARG A 100 -39.92 -22.58 2.61
CA ARG A 100 -41.22 -21.90 2.47
C ARG A 100 -41.60 -21.72 1.00
N ARG A 101 -40.66 -21.34 0.13
CA ARG A 101 -40.89 -21.21 -1.32
C ARG A 101 -41.25 -22.57 -1.93
N LYS A 102 -40.52 -23.63 -1.56
CA LYS A 102 -40.76 -24.98 -2.04
C LYS A 102 -42.12 -25.52 -1.58
N ALA A 103 -42.52 -25.24 -0.33
CA ALA A 103 -43.85 -25.61 0.18
C ALA A 103 -44.98 -24.94 -0.62
N LEU A 104 -44.85 -23.65 -0.92
CA LEU A 104 -45.81 -22.94 -1.78
C LEU A 104 -45.86 -23.53 -3.20
N GLU A 105 -44.71 -23.86 -3.80
CA GLU A 105 -44.66 -24.52 -5.11
C GLU A 105 -45.31 -25.92 -5.09
N ASP A 106 -45.14 -26.68 -4.02
CA ASP A 106 -45.75 -28.00 -3.87
C ASP A 106 -47.26 -27.89 -3.63
N GLU A 107 -47.74 -26.88 -2.90
CA GLU A 107 -49.18 -26.54 -2.79
C GLU A 107 -49.76 -26.11 -4.14
N ASP A 108 -49.07 -25.27 -4.91
CA ASP A 108 -49.51 -24.85 -6.26
C ASP A 108 -49.58 -26.02 -7.24
N LYS A 109 -48.59 -26.93 -7.20
CA LYS A 109 -48.62 -28.18 -7.98
C LYS A 109 -49.81 -29.04 -7.57
N GLN A 110 -50.07 -29.19 -6.27
CA GLN A 110 -51.19 -29.98 -5.78
C GLN A 110 -52.55 -29.38 -6.19
N ASN A 111 -52.67 -28.05 -6.20
CA ASN A 111 -53.85 -27.35 -6.68
C ASN A 111 -54.04 -27.48 -8.21
N GLN A 112 -52.96 -27.56 -9.00
CA GLN A 112 -53.03 -27.81 -10.45
C GLN A 112 -53.47 -29.25 -10.80
N VAL A 113 -53.27 -30.24 -9.92
CA VAL A 113 -53.70 -31.64 -10.13
C VAL A 113 -55.24 -31.81 -10.06
N GLY A 114 -55.98 -30.76 -9.67
CA GLY A 114 -57.45 -30.69 -9.77
C GLY A 114 -58.01 -30.10 -11.07
N HIS A 115 -57.16 -29.70 -12.03
CA HIS A 115 -57.56 -29.20 -13.34
C HIS A 115 -56.85 -30.02 -14.43
N GLU A 116 -57.50 -31.09 -14.90
CA GLU A 116 -56.96 -31.93 -15.97
C GLU A 116 -56.77 -31.13 -17.28
N ASP A 117 -55.64 -31.41 -17.92
CA ASP A 117 -55.26 -31.13 -19.31
C ASP A 117 -55.14 -29.68 -19.81
N GLU A 118 -53.90 -29.18 -19.88
CA GLU A 118 -53.27 -28.87 -21.17
C GLU A 118 -51.74 -28.76 -21.00
N HIS A 119 -51.03 -29.78 -21.46
CA HIS A 119 -49.59 -29.74 -21.68
C HIS A 119 -49.29 -28.72 -22.79
N SER A 120 -49.11 -27.45 -22.43
CA SER A 120 -48.59 -26.43 -23.34
C SER A 120 -47.06 -26.46 -23.29
N ASP A 121 -46.51 -27.36 -24.09
CA ASP A 121 -45.09 -27.56 -24.33
C ASP A 121 -44.51 -26.43 -25.21
N ASP A 122 -44.50 -25.18 -24.73
CA ASP A 122 -44.05 -24.01 -25.51
C ASP A 122 -43.34 -22.92 -24.67
N ASP A 123 -42.12 -23.21 -24.20
CA ASP A 123 -41.16 -22.17 -23.78
C ASP A 123 -40.05 -22.03 -24.85
N TRP A 124 -40.33 -21.21 -25.87
CA TRP A 124 -39.38 -20.80 -26.89
C TRP A 124 -39.06 -19.31 -26.72
N GLU A 125 -37.81 -18.98 -26.43
CA GLU A 125 -37.36 -17.58 -26.39
C GLU A 125 -36.81 -17.16 -27.77
N TYR A 126 -37.25 -16.01 -28.28
CA TYR A 126 -36.73 -15.43 -29.51
C TYR A 126 -35.50 -14.57 -29.19
N ILE A 127 -34.32 -15.10 -29.45
CA ILE A 127 -33.07 -14.35 -29.33
C ILE A 127 -32.79 -13.65 -30.68
N GLU A 128 -32.54 -12.34 -30.64
CA GLU A 128 -32.10 -11.55 -31.81
C GLU A 128 -30.62 -11.81 -32.09
N GLU A 129 -30.28 -12.98 -32.64
CA GLU A 129 -28.90 -13.34 -32.96
C GLU A 129 -28.58 -13.00 -34.42
N GLY A 130 -27.99 -11.82 -34.64
CA GLY A 130 -27.35 -11.46 -35.90
C GLY A 130 -27.41 -9.98 -36.28
N PRO A 131 -26.36 -9.40 -36.89
CA PRO A 131 -26.38 -8.02 -37.38
C PRO A 131 -27.55 -7.80 -38.37
N PRO A 132 -28.28 -6.68 -38.26
CA PRO A 132 -29.49 -6.45 -39.06
C PRO A 132 -29.18 -6.41 -40.56
N GLU A 133 -30.00 -7.09 -41.35
CA GLU A 133 -29.88 -7.10 -42.80
C GLU A 133 -30.54 -5.83 -43.34
N ILE A 134 -29.72 -4.89 -43.85
CA ILE A 134 -30.18 -3.61 -44.39
C ILE A 134 -30.44 -3.79 -45.88
N ILE A 135 -31.71 -3.69 -46.29
CA ILE A 135 -32.12 -3.80 -47.69
C ILE A 135 -32.47 -2.39 -48.19
N TRP A 136 -31.80 -1.98 -49.26
CA TRP A 136 -32.05 -0.71 -49.94
C TRP A 136 -33.10 -0.91 -51.04
N GLN A 137 -34.29 -0.33 -50.89
CA GLN A 137 -35.32 -0.31 -51.93
C GLN A 137 -35.65 1.15 -52.26
N GLY A 138 -34.99 1.68 -53.30
CA GLY A 138 -35.15 3.08 -53.70
C GLY A 138 -34.68 4.07 -52.61
N ASN A 139 -35.51 5.05 -52.27
CA ASN A 139 -35.22 6.12 -51.29
C ASN A 139 -35.56 5.74 -49.83
N GLU A 140 -35.96 4.50 -49.55
CA GLU A 140 -36.30 4.04 -48.21
C GLU A 140 -35.36 2.90 -47.76
N ILE A 141 -34.93 2.97 -46.49
CA ILE A 141 -34.07 1.98 -45.86
C ILE A 141 -34.94 1.06 -45.01
N ILE A 142 -34.99 -0.23 -45.35
CA ILE A 142 -35.75 -1.23 -44.60
C ILE A 142 -34.76 -2.11 -43.83
N VAL A 143 -34.80 -2.02 -42.50
CA VAL A 143 -33.95 -2.79 -41.59
C VAL A 143 -34.71 -4.04 -41.16
N LYS A 144 -34.35 -5.21 -41.69
CA LYS A 144 -34.98 -6.49 -41.34
C LYS A 144 -34.14 -7.22 -40.29
N LYS A 145 -34.69 -7.36 -39.09
CA LYS A 145 -34.14 -8.22 -38.03
C LYS A 145 -34.68 -9.64 -38.19
N LYS A 146 -33.80 -10.62 -38.43
CA LYS A 146 -34.16 -12.05 -38.39
C LYS A 146 -34.18 -12.52 -36.94
N LYS A 147 -35.25 -13.19 -36.52
CA LYS A 147 -35.36 -13.82 -35.20
C LYS A 147 -35.35 -15.34 -35.38
N VAL A 148 -34.55 -16.04 -34.58
CA VAL A 148 -34.45 -17.52 -34.57
C VAL A 148 -35.05 -18.04 -33.26
N ARG A 149 -35.75 -19.17 -33.30
CA ARG A 149 -36.32 -19.83 -32.11
C ARG A 149 -35.32 -20.85 -31.56
N VAL A 150 -34.94 -20.71 -30.29
CA VAL A 150 -34.05 -21.66 -29.60
C VAL A 150 -34.76 -22.20 -28.35
N LYS A 151 -34.60 -23.50 -28.06
CA LYS A 151 -35.24 -24.16 -26.91
C LYS A 151 -34.45 -23.78 -25.66
N ARG A 152 -35.09 -23.28 -24.61
CA ARG A 152 -34.41 -23.01 -23.33
C ARG A 152 -33.90 -24.33 -22.74
N LYS A 153 -32.62 -24.61 -22.92
CA LYS A 153 -31.85 -25.58 -22.14
C LYS A 153 -30.64 -24.86 -21.57
N ASP A 154 -30.66 -24.72 -20.25
CA ASP A 154 -29.52 -24.50 -19.35
C ASP A 154 -28.54 -23.40 -19.78
N ALA A 155 -29.00 -22.16 -19.76
CA ALA A 155 -28.16 -20.97 -19.96
C ALA A 155 -27.93 -20.15 -18.66
N ASP A 156 -27.90 -20.81 -17.51
CA ASP A 156 -27.42 -20.23 -16.26
C ASP A 156 -26.59 -21.25 -15.50
N LEU A 157 -25.28 -21.17 -15.68
CA LEU A 157 -24.19 -21.53 -14.75
C LEU A 157 -22.88 -21.68 -15.55
N GLN A 158 -22.39 -20.55 -16.08
CA GLN A 158 -20.95 -20.34 -16.27
C GLN A 158 -20.44 -19.32 -15.26
N ILE A 159 -20.75 -19.54 -13.98
CA ILE A 159 -19.85 -19.10 -12.91
C ILE A 159 -18.84 -20.25 -12.78
N LYS A 160 -17.60 -20.00 -13.20
CA LYS A 160 -16.49 -20.94 -13.09
C LYS A 160 -16.48 -21.57 -11.70
N LYS A 161 -16.81 -22.86 -11.62
CA LYS A 161 -16.45 -23.68 -10.45
C LYS A 161 -14.93 -23.68 -10.35
N GLU A 162 -14.42 -23.15 -9.26
CA GLU A 162 -13.02 -23.26 -8.87
C GLU A 162 -12.61 -24.73 -8.76
N ASP A 163 -11.38 -25.03 -9.17
CA ASP A 163 -10.77 -26.36 -9.12
C ASP A 163 -10.45 -26.71 -7.64
N PRO A 164 -11.07 -27.76 -7.06
CA PRO A 164 -10.85 -28.14 -5.66
C PRO A 164 -9.47 -28.76 -5.39
N ASN A 165 -8.59 -28.86 -6.40
CA ASN A 165 -7.20 -29.31 -6.23
C ASN A 165 -6.15 -28.27 -6.67
N ARG A 166 -6.45 -26.97 -6.57
CA ARG A 166 -5.42 -25.93 -6.77
C ARG A 166 -4.39 -25.98 -5.61
N PRO A 167 -3.10 -26.24 -5.86
CA PRO A 167 -2.09 -26.27 -4.80
C PRO A 167 -1.91 -24.87 -4.21
N THR A 168 -2.17 -24.74 -2.90
CA THR A 168 -2.08 -23.52 -2.09
C THR A 168 -0.62 -23.12 -1.83
N SER A 169 0.15 -22.81 -2.87
CA SER A 169 1.51 -22.26 -2.72
C SER A 169 1.64 -20.79 -3.12
N ASN A 170 0.58 -20.18 -3.67
CA ASN A 170 0.55 -18.74 -3.91
C ASN A 170 -0.72 -18.14 -3.30
N PRO A 171 -0.62 -17.45 -2.15
CA PRO A 171 -1.75 -16.83 -1.46
C PRO A 171 -2.31 -15.59 -2.18
N LEU A 172 -1.77 -15.24 -3.36
CA LEU A 172 -2.28 -14.13 -4.15
C LEU A 172 -3.45 -14.58 -5.04
N PRO A 173 -4.58 -13.85 -5.01
CA PRO A 173 -5.67 -14.07 -5.95
C PRO A 173 -5.15 -13.89 -7.38
N PRO A 174 -5.75 -14.60 -8.37
CA PRO A 174 -5.37 -14.44 -9.77
C PRO A 174 -5.46 -12.96 -10.15
N GLN A 175 -4.52 -12.50 -10.99
CA GLN A 175 -4.42 -11.09 -11.35
C GLN A 175 -5.72 -10.52 -11.96
N SER A 176 -6.66 -11.34 -12.44
CA SER A 176 -7.96 -10.85 -12.89
C SER A 176 -8.88 -10.37 -11.74
N GLU A 177 -8.80 -10.98 -10.56
CA GLU A 177 -9.67 -10.66 -9.42
C GLU A 177 -9.12 -9.52 -8.58
N ALA A 178 -7.80 -9.53 -8.31
CA ALA A 178 -7.12 -8.39 -7.70
C ALA A 178 -7.33 -7.11 -8.53
N PHE A 179 -7.52 -7.24 -9.85
CA PHE A 179 -7.77 -6.12 -10.74
C PHE A 179 -9.24 -5.65 -10.77
N ALA A 180 -10.19 -6.48 -10.37
CA ALA A 180 -11.60 -6.11 -10.27
C ALA A 180 -11.89 -5.41 -8.92
N ASP A 181 -11.24 -5.87 -7.85
CA ASP A 181 -11.44 -5.33 -6.50
C ASP A 181 -10.88 -3.92 -6.33
N TYR A 182 -9.73 -3.57 -6.94
CA TYR A 182 -9.24 -2.18 -6.92
C TYR A 182 -10.17 -1.22 -7.67
N LYS A 183 -10.92 -1.72 -8.65
CA LYS A 183 -11.75 -0.90 -9.53
C LYS A 183 -13.15 -0.70 -8.97
N THR A 184 -13.62 -1.65 -8.16
CA THR A 184 -14.99 -1.68 -7.63
C THR A 184 -15.04 -1.26 -6.15
N GLY A 185 -13.94 -1.42 -5.41
CA GLY A 185 -13.81 -0.86 -4.07
C GLY A 185 -13.66 0.66 -4.12
N SER A 186 -14.70 1.37 -3.67
CA SER A 186 -14.73 2.83 -3.48
C SER A 186 -13.75 3.29 -2.37
N VAL A 187 -12.46 3.11 -2.59
CA VAL A 187 -11.40 3.92 -2.00
C VAL A 187 -11.00 4.90 -3.09
N VAL A 188 -11.25 6.19 -2.89
CA VAL A 188 -10.74 7.23 -3.79
C VAL A 188 -9.22 7.08 -3.79
N SER A 189 -8.68 6.44 -4.84
CA SER A 189 -7.25 6.24 -5.00
C SER A 189 -6.57 7.60 -4.93
N ALA A 190 -5.39 7.69 -4.29
CA ALA A 190 -4.62 8.94 -4.22
C ALA A 190 -4.44 9.58 -5.60
N GLN A 191 -4.38 8.77 -6.66
CA GLN A 191 -4.36 9.21 -8.05
C GLN A 191 -5.60 10.04 -8.42
N GLN A 192 -6.78 9.64 -7.97
CA GLN A 192 -8.04 10.31 -8.27
C GLN A 192 -8.20 11.61 -7.47
N LEU A 193 -7.64 11.70 -6.25
CA LEU A 193 -7.54 12.99 -5.53
C LEU A 193 -6.59 13.96 -6.24
N LEU A 194 -5.46 13.48 -6.75
CA LEU A 194 -4.52 14.28 -7.53
C LEU A 194 -5.14 14.71 -8.88
N GLU A 195 -5.90 13.83 -9.54
CA GLU A 195 -6.61 14.15 -10.80
C GLU A 195 -7.73 15.16 -10.57
N ASN A 196 -8.51 15.02 -9.50
CA ASN A 196 -9.52 15.99 -9.12
C ASN A 196 -8.87 17.35 -8.82
N ALA A 197 -7.77 17.38 -8.07
CA ALA A 197 -7.01 18.62 -7.84
C ALA A 197 -6.42 19.20 -9.14
N ALA A 198 -6.02 18.33 -10.09
CA ALA A 198 -5.53 18.73 -11.40
C ALA A 198 -6.59 19.31 -12.32
N GLN A 199 -7.85 18.90 -12.16
CA GLN A 199 -8.98 19.47 -12.90
C GLN A 199 -9.39 20.84 -12.35
N GLN A 200 -9.19 21.08 -11.05
CA GLN A 200 -9.59 22.33 -10.39
C GLN A 200 -8.55 23.45 -10.54
N ILE A 201 -7.26 23.11 -10.74
CA ILE A 201 -6.17 24.08 -10.80
C ILE A 201 -5.45 23.96 -12.15
N PRO A 202 -5.44 25.01 -13.01
CA PRO A 202 -4.69 24.96 -14.25
C PRO A 202 -3.21 24.74 -13.95
N ASN A 203 -2.61 23.75 -14.61
CA ASN A 203 -1.20 23.34 -14.48
C ASN A 203 -0.79 22.62 -13.18
N PHE A 204 -1.73 22.10 -12.39
CA PHE A 204 -1.42 21.34 -11.17
C PHE A 204 -0.38 20.23 -11.41
N GLY A 205 0.66 20.20 -10.56
CA GLY A 205 1.71 19.19 -10.63
C GLY A 205 2.69 19.32 -11.80
N THR A 206 2.60 20.40 -12.58
CA THR A 206 3.62 20.77 -13.57
C THR A 206 4.57 21.83 -13.00
N GLU A 207 5.71 22.08 -13.67
CA GLU A 207 6.64 23.14 -13.25
C GLU A 207 6.05 24.55 -13.35
N GLN A 208 4.90 24.70 -14.04
CA GLN A 208 4.19 25.97 -14.15
C GLN A 208 3.31 26.26 -12.93
N ASP A 209 3.06 25.27 -12.06
CA ASP A 209 2.40 25.48 -10.78
C ASP A 209 3.36 26.20 -9.82
N LYS A 210 3.01 27.45 -9.47
CA LYS A 210 3.80 28.26 -8.53
C LYS A 210 3.45 27.97 -7.08
N ALA A 211 2.28 27.40 -6.79
CA ALA A 211 1.80 27.17 -5.44
C ALA A 211 2.33 25.84 -4.88
N HIS A 212 2.31 24.77 -5.68
CA HIS A 212 2.72 23.45 -5.23
C HIS A 212 4.15 23.11 -5.68
N CYS A 213 4.86 22.34 -4.86
CA CYS A 213 6.20 21.88 -5.19
C CYS A 213 6.13 20.69 -6.18
N PRO A 214 6.56 20.84 -7.45
CA PRO A 214 6.49 19.75 -8.43
C PRO A 214 7.39 18.57 -8.04
N PHE A 215 8.51 18.83 -7.35
CA PHE A 215 9.38 17.78 -6.83
C PHE A 215 8.69 16.96 -5.76
N HIS A 216 8.09 17.61 -4.75
CA HIS A 216 7.40 16.87 -3.68
C HIS A 216 6.19 16.10 -4.21
N LEU A 217 5.41 16.68 -5.13
CA LEU A 217 4.24 16.01 -5.68
C LEU A 217 4.61 14.78 -6.53
N LYS A 218 5.69 14.85 -7.30
CA LYS A 218 6.10 13.76 -8.21
C LYS A 218 6.92 12.68 -7.52
N THR A 219 7.84 13.05 -6.62
CA THR A 219 8.79 12.11 -6.01
C THR A 219 8.54 11.84 -4.53
N GLY A 220 7.59 12.55 -3.90
CA GLY A 220 7.37 12.51 -2.46
C GLY A 220 8.46 13.20 -1.64
N ALA A 221 9.53 13.71 -2.28
CA ALA A 221 10.70 14.27 -1.61
C ALA A 221 11.20 15.55 -2.28
N CYS A 222 11.43 16.59 -1.48
CA CYS A 222 11.98 17.87 -1.93
C CYS A 222 13.30 18.16 -1.22
N ARG A 223 14.32 18.62 -1.96
CA ARG A 223 15.64 18.97 -1.42
C ARG A 223 15.60 20.06 -0.35
N PHE A 224 14.59 20.93 -0.41
CA PHE A 224 14.42 22.02 0.55
C PHE A 224 13.62 21.58 1.80
N GLY A 225 13.04 20.37 1.79
CA GLY A 225 12.26 19.86 2.91
C GLY A 225 11.18 20.86 3.35
N SER A 226 11.07 21.10 4.65
CA SER A 226 10.14 22.09 5.23
C SER A 226 10.46 23.55 4.88
N ARG A 227 11.68 23.84 4.41
CA ARG A 227 12.11 25.20 4.01
C ARG A 227 11.75 25.52 2.56
N CYS A 228 11.01 24.66 1.88
CA CYS A 228 10.54 24.92 0.53
C CYS A 228 9.59 26.13 0.54
N SER A 229 9.76 27.04 -0.41
CA SER A 229 8.82 28.17 -0.60
C SER A 229 7.47 27.75 -1.20
N ARG A 230 7.39 26.52 -1.71
CA ARG A 230 6.19 25.95 -2.33
C ARG A 230 5.54 24.90 -1.41
N VAL A 231 4.23 24.78 -1.49
CA VAL A 231 3.42 23.90 -0.65
C VAL A 231 3.71 22.43 -0.95
N HIS A 232 3.84 21.63 0.10
CA HIS A 232 3.98 20.18 0.07
C HIS A 232 2.65 19.53 0.46
N PHE A 233 2.08 18.74 -0.46
CA PHE A 233 0.82 18.04 -0.24
C PHE A 233 1.08 16.62 0.27
N TYR A 234 0.55 16.31 1.46
CA TYR A 234 0.59 14.98 2.06
C TYR A 234 -0.84 14.40 2.02
N PRO A 235 -1.12 13.40 1.17
CA PRO A 235 -2.44 12.79 1.11
C PRO A 235 -2.70 11.92 2.35
N ASP A 236 -3.90 12.04 2.94
CA ASP A 236 -4.31 11.24 4.11
C ASP A 236 -4.41 9.73 3.80
N LYS A 237 -4.73 9.39 2.55
CA LYS A 237 -4.80 8.03 2.05
C LYS A 237 -3.92 7.90 0.82
N SER A 238 -3.01 6.93 0.82
CA SER A 238 -2.17 6.63 -0.34
C SER A 238 -1.84 5.15 -0.42
N CYS A 239 -1.58 4.68 -1.64
CA CYS A 239 -1.10 3.33 -1.91
C CYS A 239 0.44 3.22 -1.86
N THR A 240 1.14 4.33 -1.58
CA THR A 240 2.61 4.39 -1.57
C THR A 240 3.07 5.06 -0.28
N PHE A 241 3.87 4.35 0.52
CA PHE A 241 4.48 4.89 1.73
C PHE A 241 5.96 5.21 1.51
N LEU A 242 6.43 6.33 2.07
CA LEU A 242 7.82 6.76 2.01
C LEU A 242 8.48 6.62 3.39
N ILE A 243 9.42 5.68 3.52
CA ILE A 243 10.27 5.55 4.71
C ILE A 243 11.58 6.27 4.45
N LYS A 244 11.73 7.46 5.04
CA LYS A 244 12.96 8.26 4.92
C LYS A 244 14.12 7.50 5.57
N ASN A 245 15.28 7.50 4.91
CA ASN A 245 16.52 6.94 5.44
C ASN A 245 16.48 5.43 5.80
N MET A 246 15.60 4.66 5.14
CA MET A 246 15.46 3.21 5.40
C MET A 246 16.73 2.41 5.04
N TYR A 247 17.40 2.78 3.94
CA TYR A 247 18.60 2.10 3.48
C TYR A 247 19.83 2.98 3.72
N ASN A 248 20.65 2.58 4.69
CA ASN A 248 21.98 3.15 4.90
C ASN A 248 23.00 2.18 4.27
N GLY A 249 23.51 2.53 3.09
CA GLY A 249 24.49 1.69 2.40
C GLY A 249 25.77 1.47 3.23
N PRO A 250 26.45 0.32 3.09
CA PRO A 250 27.73 0.10 3.75
C PRO A 250 28.73 1.16 3.30
N GLY A 251 29.12 2.06 4.22
CA GLY A 251 29.95 3.25 3.95
C GLY A 251 29.32 4.58 4.37
N LEU A 252 28.01 4.61 4.67
CA LEU A 252 27.31 5.75 5.28
C LEU A 252 27.13 5.59 6.80
N ALA A 253 27.71 4.54 7.37
CA ALA A 253 27.60 4.16 8.77
C ALA A 253 28.18 5.26 9.69
N TRP A 254 27.30 6.05 10.30
CA TRP A 254 27.43 6.69 11.62
C TRP A 254 28.61 7.67 11.88
N GLU A 255 29.62 7.77 11.02
CA GLU A 255 30.72 8.75 11.18
C GLU A 255 30.40 10.13 10.59
N GLN A 256 29.32 10.26 9.80
CA GLN A 256 28.90 11.53 9.20
C GLN A 256 27.82 12.27 9.99
N ASP A 257 27.23 11.64 11.01
CA ASP A 257 26.20 12.28 11.85
C ASP A 257 26.79 13.26 12.89
N GLU A 258 28.12 13.40 12.96
CA GLU A 258 28.78 14.51 13.68
C GLU A 258 28.67 15.88 12.94
N GLY A 259 27.89 15.96 11.86
CA GLY A 259 27.80 17.15 11.01
C GLY A 259 26.44 17.85 10.95
N LEU A 260 25.37 17.24 11.46
CA LEU A 260 24.05 17.87 11.51
C LEU A 260 23.78 18.36 12.93
N GLU A 261 24.63 19.27 13.39
CA GLU A 261 24.26 20.19 14.46
C GLU A 261 22.98 20.89 14.01
N VAL A 262 21.87 20.53 14.64
CA VAL A 262 20.68 21.36 14.71
C VAL A 262 21.16 22.73 15.21
N CYS A 263 21.30 23.69 14.30
CA CYS A 263 21.33 25.10 14.68
C CYS A 263 19.95 25.44 15.23
N ASN A 264 19.67 25.02 16.47
CA ASN A 264 18.80 25.77 17.34
C ASN A 264 19.57 27.05 17.65
N GLU A 265 19.46 28.03 16.75
CA GLU A 265 19.63 29.40 17.16
C GLU A 265 18.59 29.66 18.23
N VAL A 266 19.11 29.72 19.46
CA VAL A 266 18.47 30.32 20.61
C VAL A 266 18.03 31.71 20.19
N LEU A 267 16.72 31.87 19.90
CA LEU A 267 16.10 33.19 19.91
C LEU A 267 15.96 33.60 21.37
N VAL A 268 16.89 34.46 21.78
CA VAL A 268 16.69 35.45 22.85
C VAL A 268 15.58 36.41 22.43
#